data_AF-A0A1Z4C5I3-F1
#
_entry.id   AF-A0A1Z4C5I3-F1
#
_cell.length_a   1.000
_cell.length_b   1.000
_cell.length_c   1.000
_cell.angle_alpha   90.00
_cell.angle_beta   90.00
_cell.angle_gamma   90.00
#
_symmetry.space_group_name_H-M   'P 1'
#
loop_
_entity.id
_entity.type
_entity.pdbx_description
1 polymer ?
#
loop_
_entity_poly.entity_id
_entity_poly.type
_entity_poly.pdbx_seq_one_letter_code
_entity_poly.pdbx_strand_id
1 'polypeptide(L)'
;MGGTGTVIKVGFSEIKTVLTTAQQAYKGSTVIGHALSKHSGRNPEIWGKITGSMKTWNAQEMQHLRDIFRGPGDFKSVTDKGITFFEKRLDDGRGLRLNMDRTFKGFVD
;
A
#
# COMPACT_ATOMS: atom_id res chain seq x y z
N MET A 1 24.90 2.15 1.09
CA MET A 1 24.72 1.80 -0.34
C MET A 1 23.25 1.96 -0.68
N GLY A 2 22.84 3.14 -1.16
CA GLY A 2 21.46 3.41 -1.54
C GLY A 2 21.25 2.97 -2.99
N GLY A 3 20.55 1.86 -3.20
CA GLY A 3 20.21 1.39 -4.54
C GLY A 3 19.38 2.46 -5.26
N THR A 4 19.87 2.95 -6.38
CA THR A 4 19.10 3.77 -7.33
C THR A 4 18.06 2.86 -7.98
N GLY A 5 16.97 2.59 -7.27
CA GLY A 5 15.84 1.84 -7.80
C GLY A 5 15.32 2.56 -9.04
N THR A 6 15.19 1.82 -10.14
CA THR A 6 14.57 2.34 -11.37
C THR A 6 13.22 2.94 -11.02
N VAL A 7 13.02 4.20 -11.41
CA VAL A 7 11.74 4.89 -11.26
C VAL A 7 10.75 4.27 -12.24
N ILE A 8 9.64 3.76 -11.72
CA ILE A 8 8.57 3.15 -12.50
C ILE A 8 7.34 4.01 -12.38
N LYS A 9 6.83 4.47 -13.53
CA LYS A 9 5.52 5.11 -13.59
C LYS A 9 4.46 4.01 -13.57
N VAL A 10 3.66 3.98 -12.50
CA VAL A 10 2.46 3.14 -12.44
C VAL A 10 1.30 3.93 -13.03
N GLY A 11 0.84 3.54 -14.21
CA GLY A 11 -0.17 4.22 -15.01
C GLY A 11 -1.62 3.90 -14.62
N PHE A 12 -2.57 4.58 -15.26
CA PHE A 12 -4.01 4.43 -15.02
C PHE A 12 -4.55 3.02 -15.30
N SER A 13 -3.98 2.28 -16.24
CA SER A 13 -4.37 0.89 -16.51
C SER A 13 -3.98 -0.05 -15.36
N GLU A 14 -2.95 0.31 -14.61
CA GLU A 14 -2.33 -0.53 -13.59
C GLU A 14 -2.93 -0.27 -12.21
N ILE A 15 -3.44 0.94 -11.99
CA ILE A 15 -4.21 1.25 -10.77
C ILE A 15 -5.42 0.32 -10.64
N LYS A 16 -6.02 -0.11 -11.74
CA LYS A 16 -7.15 -1.06 -11.71
C LYS A 16 -6.72 -2.38 -11.08
N THR A 17 -5.58 -2.94 -11.48
CA THR A 17 -5.02 -4.17 -10.90
C THR A 17 -4.74 -4.01 -9.42
N VAL A 18 -4.12 -2.89 -9.03
CA VAL A 18 -3.85 -2.57 -7.61
C VAL A 18 -5.15 -2.55 -6.82
N LEU A 19 -6.15 -1.78 -7.27
CA LEU A 19 -7.43 -1.63 -6.57
C LEU A 19 -8.19 -2.96 -6.47
N THR A 20 -8.25 -3.72 -7.57
CA THR A 20 -8.96 -5.01 -7.60
C THR A 20 -8.33 -6.02 -6.63
N THR A 21 -7.00 -6.12 -6.60
CA THR A 21 -6.32 -7.07 -5.71
C THR A 21 -6.29 -6.61 -4.25
N ALA A 22 -6.20 -5.30 -4.01
CA ALA A 22 -6.35 -4.72 -2.68
C ALA A 22 -7.73 -5.04 -2.07
N GLN A 23 -8.81 -4.93 -2.86
CA GLN A 23 -10.18 -5.12 -2.38
C GLN A 23 -10.66 -6.58 -2.42
N GLN A 24 -9.79 -7.54 -2.72
CA GLN A 24 -10.15 -8.95 -2.73
C GLN A 24 -10.63 -9.38 -1.34
N ALA A 25 -11.74 -10.12 -1.26
CA ALA A 25 -12.30 -10.59 0.00
C ALA A 25 -11.30 -11.47 0.76
N TYR A 26 -11.11 -11.17 2.04
CA TYR A 26 -10.17 -11.90 2.90
C TYR A 26 -10.64 -11.89 4.35
N LYS A 27 -10.81 -13.08 4.94
CA LYS A 27 -11.13 -13.29 6.37
C LYS A 27 -12.19 -12.30 6.92
N GLY A 28 -13.34 -12.20 6.26
CA GLY A 28 -14.45 -11.35 6.69
C GLY A 28 -14.31 -9.84 6.41
N SER A 29 -13.24 -9.42 5.73
CA SER A 29 -13.07 -8.06 5.18
C SER A 29 -12.37 -8.17 3.81
N THR A 30 -11.32 -7.40 3.55
CA THR A 30 -10.54 -7.40 2.31
C THR A 30 -9.05 -7.49 2.60
N VAL A 31 -8.23 -7.85 1.60
CA VAL A 31 -6.77 -7.89 1.74
C VAL A 31 -6.24 -6.56 2.23
N ILE A 32 -6.70 -5.46 1.63
CA ILE A 32 -6.36 -4.13 2.08
C ILE A 32 -6.86 -3.96 3.50
N GLY A 33 -8.15 -4.14 3.82
CA GLY A 33 -8.70 -4.03 5.18
C GLY A 33 -7.94 -4.75 6.32
N HIS A 34 -7.12 -5.77 6.04
CA HIS A 34 -6.26 -6.43 7.04
C HIS A 34 -4.84 -5.86 7.12
N ALA A 35 -4.40 -5.10 6.12
CA ALA A 35 -3.09 -4.49 6.01
C ALA A 35 -2.95 -3.30 6.97
N LEU A 36 -3.78 -2.25 6.90
CA LEU A 36 -3.69 -1.07 7.79
C LEU A 36 -3.89 -1.48 9.23
N SER A 37 -4.75 -2.46 9.54
CA SER A 37 -4.95 -2.91 10.93
C SER A 37 -3.64 -3.28 11.62
N LYS A 38 -2.69 -3.88 10.88
CA LYS A 38 -1.34 -4.18 11.38
C LYS A 38 -0.43 -2.95 11.45
N HIS A 39 -0.61 -1.98 10.57
CA HIS A 39 0.21 -0.77 10.50
C HIS A 39 -0.26 0.28 11.50
N SER A 40 -1.54 0.63 11.53
CA SER A 40 -2.17 1.47 12.57
C SER A 40 -2.00 0.93 13.99
N GLY A 41 -1.95 -0.38 14.18
CA GLY A 41 -1.68 -0.97 15.49
C GLY A 41 -0.23 -0.75 15.97
N ARG A 42 0.72 -0.61 15.04
CA ARG A 42 2.16 -0.43 15.34
C ARG A 42 2.59 1.04 15.33
N ASN A 43 2.11 1.80 14.34
CA ASN A 43 2.47 3.19 14.06
C ASN A 43 1.20 4.06 13.89
N PRO A 44 0.36 4.20 14.94
CA PRO A 44 -0.88 4.98 14.87
C PRO A 44 -0.65 6.47 14.56
N GLU A 45 0.55 7.00 14.79
CA GLU A 45 0.95 8.37 14.45
C GLU A 45 1.11 8.59 12.94
N ILE A 46 1.43 7.55 12.17
CA ILE A 46 1.54 7.59 10.71
C ILE A 46 0.18 7.31 10.04
N TRP A 47 -0.52 6.29 10.56
CA TRP A 47 -1.69 5.73 9.88
C TRP A 47 -3.04 6.14 10.50
N GLY A 48 -3.02 6.78 11.66
CA GLY A 48 -4.21 6.97 12.47
C GLY A 48 -4.68 5.67 13.13
N LYS A 49 -5.58 5.78 14.11
CA LYS A 49 -6.23 4.61 14.73
C LYS A 49 -7.38 4.15 13.86
N ILE A 50 -7.44 2.85 13.57
CA ILE A 50 -8.64 2.27 12.96
C ILE A 50 -9.77 2.30 13.98
N THR A 51 -10.91 2.82 13.55
CA THR A 51 -12.14 2.86 14.35
C THR A 51 -13.22 1.98 13.74
N GLY A 52 -14.15 1.51 14.57
CA GLY A 52 -15.30 0.72 14.12
C GLY A 52 -15.00 -0.76 13.83
N SER A 53 -15.99 -1.45 13.26
CA SER A 53 -15.91 -2.88 12.95
C SER A 53 -15.16 -3.15 11.64
N MET A 54 -14.79 -4.42 11.40
CA MET A 54 -14.11 -4.88 10.17
C MET A 54 -14.79 -4.46 8.85
N LYS A 55 -16.09 -4.15 8.90
CA LYS A 55 -16.86 -3.62 7.76
C LYS A 55 -16.39 -2.24 7.30
N THR A 56 -15.81 -1.45 8.21
CA THR A 56 -15.34 -0.08 7.94
C THR A 56 -13.89 -0.03 7.48
N TRP A 57 -13.12 -1.10 7.71
CA TRP A 57 -11.68 -1.15 7.46
C TRP A 57 -11.39 -0.87 5.98
N ASN A 58 -12.00 -1.63 5.06
CA ASN A 58 -11.81 -1.44 3.62
C ASN A 58 -11.97 0.03 3.17
N ALA A 59 -12.97 0.75 3.67
CA ALA A 59 -13.20 2.13 3.27
C ALA A 59 -12.08 3.07 3.76
N GLN A 60 -11.69 2.96 5.04
CA GLN A 60 -10.59 3.75 5.62
C GLN A 60 -9.27 3.44 4.91
N GLU A 61 -8.99 2.17 4.66
CA GLU A 61 -7.76 1.71 4.02
C GLU A 61 -7.65 2.14 2.55
N MET A 62 -8.75 2.08 1.82
CA MET A 62 -8.79 2.51 0.42
C MET A 62 -8.53 4.00 0.27
N GLN A 63 -8.86 4.81 1.28
CA GLN A 63 -8.49 6.21 1.31
C GLN A 63 -6.97 6.37 1.38
N HIS A 64 -6.29 5.67 2.30
CA HIS A 64 -4.83 5.69 2.39
C HIS A 64 -4.16 5.26 1.07
N LEU A 65 -4.61 4.16 0.46
CA LEU A 65 -4.08 3.70 -0.82
C LEU A 65 -4.23 4.77 -1.91
N ARG A 66 -5.41 5.37 -2.01
CA ARG A 66 -5.73 6.45 -2.95
C ARG A 66 -4.85 7.67 -2.73
N ASP A 67 -4.63 8.05 -1.49
CA ASP A 67 -3.81 9.21 -1.11
C ASP A 67 -2.34 8.96 -1.46
N ILE A 68 -1.79 7.79 -1.11
CA ILE A 68 -0.40 7.42 -1.43
C ILE A 68 -0.19 7.36 -2.94
N PHE A 69 -1.15 6.79 -3.68
CA PHE A 69 -1.04 6.70 -5.13
C PHE A 69 -1.00 8.09 -5.78
N ARG A 70 -1.87 9.00 -5.34
CA ARG A 70 -1.97 10.39 -5.84
C ARG A 70 -0.94 11.35 -5.27
N GLY A 71 -0.32 11.01 -4.14
CA GLY A 71 0.67 11.84 -3.46
C GLY A 71 1.92 12.04 -4.31
N PRO A 72 2.82 12.94 -3.89
CA PRO A 72 4.08 13.18 -4.59
C PRO A 72 4.97 11.93 -4.62
N GLY A 73 5.91 11.91 -5.57
CA GLY A 73 6.88 10.83 -5.74
C GLY A 73 6.41 9.68 -6.66
N ASP A 74 7.36 8.81 -6.99
CA ASP A 74 7.16 7.69 -7.90
C ASP A 74 7.40 6.35 -7.21
N PHE A 75 6.89 5.28 -7.82
CA PHE A 75 7.28 3.94 -7.41
C PHE A 75 8.73 3.66 -7.82
N LYS A 76 9.47 3.01 -6.92
CA LYS A 76 10.84 2.57 -7.14
C LYS A 76 10.92 1.06 -6.97
N SER A 77 11.76 0.42 -7.78
CA SER A 77 12.10 -0.98 -7.59
C SER A 77 12.94 -1.15 -6.32
N VAL A 78 12.51 -2.01 -5.40
CA VAL A 78 13.21 -2.33 -4.14
C VAL A 78 13.32 -3.85 -4.00
N THR A 79 14.51 -4.34 -3.70
CA THR A 79 14.73 -5.77 -3.41
C THR A 79 14.87 -5.98 -1.91
N ASP A 80 14.02 -6.83 -1.37
CA ASP A 80 13.99 -7.22 0.05
C ASP A 80 14.11 -8.74 0.14
N LYS A 81 15.19 -9.22 0.77
CA LYS A 81 15.50 -10.65 0.93
C LYS A 81 15.45 -11.47 -0.38
N GLY A 82 15.93 -10.86 -1.47
CA GLY A 82 15.98 -11.49 -2.80
C GLY A 82 14.67 -11.43 -3.59
N ILE A 83 13.61 -10.80 -3.05
CA ILE A 83 12.35 -10.58 -3.77
C ILE A 83 12.25 -9.10 -4.11
N THR A 84 11.97 -8.80 -5.38
CA THR A 84 11.82 -7.43 -5.86
C THR A 84 10.36 -7.00 -5.84
N PHE A 85 10.13 -5.75 -5.43
CA PHE A 85 8.84 -5.09 -5.31
C PHE A 85 8.90 -3.69 -5.91
N PHE A 86 7.72 -3.10 -6.16
CA PHE A 86 7.60 -1.67 -6.39
C PHE A 86 7.10 -0.98 -5.12
N GLU A 87 7.83 0.04 -4.68
CA GLU A 87 7.47 0.81 -3.49
C GLU A 87 7.37 2.29 -3.79
N LYS A 88 6.31 2.91 -3.27
CA LYS A 88 6.19 4.36 -3.18
C LYS A 88 6.04 4.74 -1.71
N ARG A 89 6.84 5.69 -1.24
CA ARG A 89 6.79 6.23 0.12
C ARG A 89 6.58 7.74 0.04
N LEU A 90 5.66 8.24 0.85
CA LEU A 90 5.42 9.66 1.05
C LEU A 90 6.31 10.19 2.18
N ASP A 91 6.48 11.51 2.21
CA ASP A 91 7.26 12.18 3.27
C ASP A 91 6.60 12.11 4.65
N ASP A 92 5.29 11.81 4.70
CA ASP A 92 4.55 11.60 5.95
C ASP A 92 4.72 10.20 6.57
N GLY A 93 5.60 9.37 5.99
CA GLY A 93 5.91 8.02 6.46
C GLY A 93 5.00 6.93 5.87
N ARG A 94 3.86 7.28 5.27
CA ARG A 94 2.99 6.28 4.63
C ARG A 94 3.60 5.80 3.32
N GLY A 95 3.48 4.50 3.05
CA GLY A 95 3.95 3.93 1.81
C GLY A 95 3.15 2.72 1.35
N LEU A 96 3.29 2.40 0.06
CA LEU A 96 2.58 1.35 -0.63
C LEU A 96 3.58 0.44 -1.35
N ARG A 97 3.49 -0.87 -1.10
CA ARG A 97 4.27 -1.90 -1.77
C ARG A 97 3.37 -2.70 -2.72
N LEU A 98 3.85 -2.90 -3.94
CA LEU A 98 3.25 -3.73 -4.97
C LEU A 98 4.21 -4.86 -5.34
N ASN A 99 3.66 -5.99 -5.76
CA ASN A 99 4.44 -7.03 -6.43
C ASN A 99 4.88 -6.56 -7.83
N MET A 100 5.81 -7.28 -8.47
CA MET A 100 6.29 -6.96 -9.83
C MET A 100 5.19 -7.03 -10.89
N ASP A 101 4.11 -7.79 -10.63
CA ASP A 101 2.90 -7.86 -11.47
C ASP A 101 1.88 -6.74 -11.17
N ARG A 102 2.26 -5.78 -10.31
CA ARG A 102 1.46 -4.63 -9.89
C ARG A 102 0.22 -4.98 -9.07
N THR A 103 0.17 -6.19 -8.53
CA THR A 103 -0.83 -6.54 -7.51
C THR A 103 -0.46 -5.94 -6.16
N PHE A 104 -1.48 -5.59 -5.37
CA PHE A 104 -1.29 -5.02 -4.04
C PHE A 104 -0.59 -6.03 -3.11
N LYS A 105 0.56 -5.64 -2.56
CA LYS A 105 1.31 -6.46 -1.60
C LYS A 105 1.01 -6.05 -0.16
N GLY A 106 0.95 -4.75 0.11
CA GLY A 106 0.70 -4.22 1.44
C GLY A 106 1.12 -2.77 1.60
N PHE A 107 0.83 -2.20 2.76
CA PHE A 107 1.40 -0.93 3.19
C PHE A 107 2.83 -1.12 3.70
N VAL A 108 3.60 -0.03 3.68
CA VAL A 108 4.93 0.05 4.28
C VAL A 108 5.07 1.38 5.02
N ASP A 109 5.73 1.35 6.16
CA ASP A 109 6.17 2.49 6.95
C ASP A 109 7.67 2.36 7.27
#